data_AF-A0A6M5F9G4-F1
#
_entry.id   AF-A0A6M5F9G4-F1
#
_cell.length_a   1.000
_cell.length_b   1.000
_cell.length_c   1.000
_cell.angle_alpha   90.00
_cell.angle_beta   90.00
_cell.angle_gamma   90.00
#
_symmetry.space_group_name_H-M   'P 1'
#
loop_
_entity.id
_entity.type
_entity.pdbx_description
1 polymer ?
#
loop_
_entity_poly.entity_id
_entity_poly.type
_entity_poly.pdbx_seq_one_letter_code
_entity_poly.pdbx_strand_id
1 'polypeptide(L)'
;MKLSISIIKNCHNKLDIKAINNKSNYLISTSIYWLSKDVIFLRDDISGYSNIGEVDRIEGRFCIADFTSGSGNVVIHVYIVYPSNRTVPLLVGILGGHESKIMFELPLANDDQAFTRARNNGFEVNIPQFTGDYFEPDIIDMTYQDGNRRSMDRRGEVSYEKLIGKDLGLFVFIDYAAGAENI
;
A
#
# COMPACT_ATOMS: atom_id res chain seq x y z
N MET A 1 4.78 -7.59 -7.28
CA MET A 1 3.79 -7.22 -6.25
C MET A 1 2.95 -6.06 -6.77
N LYS A 2 1.67 -6.01 -6.40
CA LYS A 2 0.82 -4.81 -6.46
C LYS A 2 0.51 -4.36 -5.03
N LEU A 3 0.59 -3.06 -4.77
CA LEU A 3 0.29 -2.44 -3.49
C LEU A 3 -0.70 -1.30 -3.73
N SER A 4 -1.84 -1.32 -3.05
CA SER A 4 -2.76 -0.19 -3.01
C SER A 4 -2.84 0.34 -1.59
N ILE A 5 -2.79 1.66 -1.42
CA ILE A 5 -2.91 2.34 -0.13
C ILE A 5 -3.94 3.45 -0.23
N SER A 6 -4.82 3.51 0.77
CA SER A 6 -5.75 4.61 0.96
C SER A 6 -5.69 5.13 2.39
N ILE A 7 -5.66 6.45 2.55
CA ILE A 7 -5.88 7.14 3.83
C ILE A 7 -7.14 7.98 3.68
N ILE A 8 -8.15 7.70 4.50
CA ILE A 8 -9.50 8.27 4.39
C ILE A 8 -9.86 9.01 5.68
N LYS A 9 -10.47 10.19 5.57
CA LYS A 9 -11.01 10.97 6.70
C LYS A 9 -12.33 10.42 7.20
N ASN A 10 -12.67 10.77 8.45
CA ASN A 10 -13.94 10.53 9.12
C ASN A 10 -14.27 9.05 9.32
N CYS A 11 -13.26 8.20 9.48
CA CYS A 11 -13.46 6.82 9.87
C CYS A 11 -13.50 6.74 11.40
N HIS A 12 -14.68 6.85 12.01
CA HIS A 12 -14.80 6.96 13.48
C HIS A 12 -14.76 5.63 14.24
N ASN A 13 -14.98 4.49 13.57
CA ASN A 13 -14.70 3.11 13.99
C ASN A 13 -15.41 2.15 13.02
N LYS A 14 -14.66 1.25 12.37
CA LYS A 14 -15.10 0.39 11.25
C LYS A 14 -15.49 1.14 9.97
N LEU A 15 -15.37 0.43 8.83
CA LEU A 15 -15.66 0.88 7.47
C LEU A 15 -16.99 1.65 7.41
N ASP A 16 -16.92 2.99 7.53
CA ASP A 16 -18.04 3.84 7.15
C ASP A 16 -18.12 3.80 5.62
N ILE A 17 -18.99 2.94 5.11
CA ILE A 17 -19.22 2.72 3.68
C ILE A 17 -19.54 4.06 2.97
N LYS A 18 -20.20 5.01 3.65
CA LYS A 18 -20.46 6.34 3.08
C LYS A 18 -19.18 7.14 2.96
N ALA A 19 -18.27 7.04 3.92
CA ALA A 19 -16.98 7.70 3.87
C ALA A 19 -16.12 7.14 2.73
N ILE A 20 -16.10 5.82 2.56
CA ILE A 20 -15.34 5.08 1.52
C ILE A 20 -15.85 5.38 0.11
N ASN A 21 -17.17 5.52 -0.06
CA ASN A 21 -17.75 5.80 -1.38
C ASN A 21 -17.60 7.27 -1.80
N ASN A 22 -17.24 8.17 -0.89
CA ASN A 22 -17.05 9.57 -1.18
C ASN A 22 -15.56 9.89 -1.41
N LYS A 23 -15.17 10.05 -2.68
CA LYS A 23 -13.80 10.38 -3.09
C LYS A 23 -13.21 11.62 -2.41
N SER A 24 -14.03 12.59 -1.99
CA SER A 24 -13.56 13.79 -1.30
C SER A 24 -12.99 13.54 0.11
N ASN A 25 -13.22 12.35 0.67
CA ASN A 25 -12.66 11.95 1.96
C ASN A 25 -11.25 11.36 1.85
N TYR A 26 -10.81 10.99 0.65
CA TYR A 26 -9.47 10.42 0.47
C TYR A 26 -8.42 11.50 0.57
N LEU A 27 -7.49 11.30 1.50
CA LEU A 27 -6.25 12.07 1.60
C LEU A 27 -5.20 11.51 0.66
N ILE A 28 -5.07 10.20 0.65
CA ILE A 28 -4.17 9.44 -0.19
C ILE A 28 -4.98 8.30 -0.79
N SER A 29 -4.83 8.07 -2.09
CA SER A 29 -5.24 6.83 -2.75
C SER A 29 -4.25 6.55 -3.86
N THR A 30 -3.41 5.55 -3.66
CA THR A 30 -2.30 5.26 -4.58
C THR A 30 -2.20 3.77 -4.81
N SER A 31 -2.03 3.41 -6.07
CA SER A 31 -1.75 2.04 -6.50
C SER A 31 -0.35 1.97 -7.11
N ILE A 32 0.41 0.95 -6.73
CA ILE A 32 1.79 0.71 -7.16
C ILE A 32 1.89 -0.71 -7.70
N TYR A 33 2.60 -0.84 -8.80
CA TYR A 33 2.86 -2.09 -9.47
C TYR A 33 4.35 -2.22 -9.71
N TRP A 34 4.97 -3.28 -9.21
CA TRP A 34 6.36 -3.57 -9.51
C TRP A 34 6.46 -4.26 -10.87
N LEU A 35 7.08 -3.54 -11.82
CA LEU A 35 7.35 -4.03 -13.17
C LEU A 35 8.66 -4.84 -13.20
N SER A 36 9.57 -4.55 -12.28
CA SER A 36 10.78 -5.33 -12.01
C SER A 36 11.20 -5.13 -10.56
N LYS A 37 12.37 -5.67 -10.18
CA LYS A 37 12.96 -5.48 -8.85
C LYS A 37 13.10 -4.00 -8.46
N ASP A 38 13.47 -3.15 -9.43
CA ASP A 38 13.83 -1.75 -9.20
C ASP A 38 13.01 -0.78 -10.05
N VAL A 39 11.99 -1.26 -10.78
CA VAL A 39 11.10 -0.40 -11.59
C VAL A 39 9.66 -0.59 -11.15
N ILE A 40 8.97 0.53 -10.93
CA ILE A 40 7.57 0.56 -10.51
C ILE A 40 6.73 1.43 -11.44
N PHE A 41 5.46 1.07 -11.60
CA PHE A 41 4.40 1.94 -12.08
C PHE A 41 3.58 2.41 -10.88
N LEU A 42 3.39 3.72 -10.77
CA LEU A 42 2.67 4.36 -9.69
C LEU A 42 1.49 5.15 -10.26
N ARG A 43 0.34 5.04 -9.61
CA ARG A 43 -0.88 5.76 -9.96
C ARG A 43 -1.49 6.41 -8.73
N ASP A 44 -1.68 7.71 -8.79
CA ASP A 44 -2.57 8.43 -7.88
C ASP A 44 -4.01 8.27 -8.36
N ASP A 45 -4.81 7.54 -7.59
CA ASP A 45 -6.19 7.21 -7.93
C ASP A 45 -7.15 8.40 -7.71
N ILE A 46 -6.70 9.45 -7.01
CA ILE A 46 -7.47 10.69 -6.79
C ILE A 46 -7.34 11.59 -8.02
N SER A 47 -6.12 11.95 -8.40
CA SER A 47 -5.88 12.85 -9.55
C SER A 47 -5.91 12.12 -10.90
N GLY A 48 -5.73 10.80 -10.90
CA GLY A 48 -5.54 10.00 -12.10
C GLY A 48 -4.14 10.10 -12.70
N TYR A 49 -3.23 10.86 -12.09
CA TYR A 49 -1.84 10.94 -12.51
C TYR A 49 -1.13 9.59 -12.34
N SER A 50 -0.27 9.25 -13.29
CA SER A 50 0.57 8.06 -13.20
C SER A 50 1.98 8.33 -13.70
N ASN A 51 2.92 7.55 -13.18
CA ASN A 51 4.33 7.63 -13.54
C ASN A 51 5.01 6.26 -13.46
N ILE A 52 6.07 6.07 -14.23
CA ILE A 52 7.01 4.96 -14.07
C ILE A 52 8.26 5.52 -13.39
N GLY A 53 8.69 4.88 -12.31
CA GLY A 53 9.84 5.32 -11.53
C GLY A 53 10.80 4.17 -11.25
N GLU A 54 12.07 4.53 -11.00
CA GLU A 54 13.08 3.60 -10.49
C GLU A 54 13.18 3.73 -8.97
N VAL A 55 13.33 2.59 -8.30
CA VAL A 55 13.51 2.51 -6.85
C VAL A 55 15.00 2.47 -6.57
N ASP A 56 15.54 3.61 -6.10
CA ASP A 56 16.90 3.63 -5.58
C ASP A 56 16.96 3.02 -4.18
N ARG A 57 17.38 1.76 -4.10
CA ARG A 57 17.54 1.04 -2.82
C ARG A 57 18.72 1.55 -2.00
N ILE A 58 19.64 2.32 -2.57
CA ILE A 58 20.79 2.93 -1.87
C ILE A 58 20.31 4.09 -1.01
N GLU A 59 19.37 4.90 -1.49
CA GLU A 59 18.73 5.96 -0.70
C GLU A 59 17.91 5.40 0.48
N GLY A 60 17.58 4.10 0.43
CA GLY A 60 16.94 3.37 1.52
C GLY A 60 15.47 3.71 1.73
N ARG A 61 14.90 4.64 0.95
CA ARG A 61 13.46 4.93 0.95
C ARG A 61 12.99 5.56 -0.36
N PHE A 62 11.72 5.34 -0.69
CA PHE A 62 11.06 5.85 -1.87
C PHE A 62 9.68 6.43 -1.50
N CYS A 63 9.39 7.67 -1.88
CA CYS A 63 8.09 8.30 -1.60
C CYS A 63 7.06 7.81 -2.63
N ILE A 64 5.98 7.21 -2.16
CA ILE A 64 4.92 6.67 -3.03
C ILE A 64 3.70 7.57 -3.10
N ALA A 65 3.46 8.36 -2.07
CA ALA A 65 2.30 9.23 -2.01
C ALA A 65 2.55 10.35 -1.03
N ASP A 66 1.97 11.51 -1.31
CA ASP A 66 1.93 12.62 -0.39
C ASP A 66 0.56 13.29 -0.42
N PHE A 67 0.24 13.93 0.69
CA PHE A 67 -0.91 14.79 0.82
C PHE A 67 -0.49 16.04 1.55
N THR A 68 -0.87 17.21 1.02
CA THR A 68 -0.74 18.49 1.71
C THR A 68 -2.10 19.16 1.76
N SER A 69 -2.58 19.51 2.96
CA SER A 69 -3.83 20.26 3.10
C SER A 69 -3.70 21.64 2.45
N GLY A 70 -4.81 22.22 1.98
CA GLY A 70 -4.78 23.55 1.34
C GLY A 70 -4.17 24.68 2.20
N SER A 71 -4.19 24.56 3.53
CA SER A 71 -3.52 25.48 4.46
C SER A 71 -2.03 25.18 4.70
N GLY A 72 -1.50 24.07 4.18
CA GLY A 72 -0.14 23.57 4.42
C GLY A 72 0.09 22.97 5.82
N ASN A 73 -0.87 23.05 6.73
CA ASN A 73 -0.68 22.67 8.14
C ASN A 73 -0.62 21.16 8.38
N VAL A 74 -1.21 20.37 7.48
CA VAL A 74 -1.18 18.90 7.54
C VAL A 74 -0.50 18.39 6.29
N VAL A 75 0.63 17.71 6.48
CA VAL A 75 1.35 17.03 5.42
C VAL A 75 1.45 15.55 5.81
N ILE A 76 1.10 14.65 4.90
CA ILE A 76 1.30 13.21 5.07
C ILE A 76 2.19 12.75 3.94
N HIS A 77 3.22 11.99 4.26
CA HIS A 77 4.05 11.31 3.28
C HIS A 77 4.00 9.82 3.54
N VAL A 78 3.93 9.04 2.47
CA VAL A 78 4.00 7.59 2.55
C VAL A 78 5.21 7.13 1.77
N TYR A 79 6.03 6.32 2.43
CA TYR A 79 7.26 5.79 1.89
C TYR A 79 7.27 4.27 1.89
N ILE A 80 7.99 3.70 0.94
CA ILE A 80 8.56 2.37 1.09
C ILE A 80 9.99 2.55 1.57
N VAL A 81 10.34 1.90 2.67
CA VAL A 81 11.64 2.01 3.32
C VAL A 81 12.33 0.65 3.26
N TYR A 82 13.58 0.64 2.82
CA TYR A 82 14.47 -0.51 2.75
C TYR A 82 15.50 -0.37 3.89
N PRO A 83 15.25 -0.94 5.08
CA PRO A 83 16.09 -0.68 6.24
C PRO A 83 17.45 -1.38 6.06
N SER A 84 18.55 -0.68 6.33
CA SER A 84 19.90 -1.24 6.20
C SER A 84 20.18 -2.46 7.09
N ASN A 85 19.42 -2.62 8.17
CA ASN A 85 19.54 -3.69 9.17
C ASN A 85 18.39 -4.71 9.13
N ARG A 86 17.51 -4.65 8.13
CA ARG A 86 16.39 -5.59 7.99
C ARG A 86 16.31 -6.08 6.55
N THR A 87 15.88 -7.31 6.39
CA THR A 87 15.66 -7.92 5.06
C THR A 87 14.31 -7.56 4.46
N VAL A 88 13.36 -7.06 5.28
CA VAL A 88 11.98 -6.82 4.87
C VAL A 88 11.71 -5.32 4.69
N PRO A 89 11.28 -4.87 3.49
CA PRO A 89 10.81 -3.52 3.25
C PRO A 89 9.62 -3.16 4.13
N LEU A 90 9.49 -1.87 4.47
CA LEU A 90 8.40 -1.34 5.28
C LEU A 90 7.64 -0.29 4.49
N LEU A 91 6.31 -0.31 4.59
CA LEU A 91 5.46 0.81 4.24
C LEU A 91 5.31 1.71 5.48
N VAL A 92 5.74 2.97 5.36
CA VAL A 92 5.82 3.91 6.48
C VAL A 92 5.07 5.18 6.12
N GLY A 93 4.09 5.55 6.95
CA GLY A 93 3.42 6.84 6.88
C GLY A 93 4.02 7.82 7.89
N ILE A 94 4.34 9.03 7.43
CA ILE A 94 4.88 10.12 8.24
C ILE A 94 3.92 11.30 8.19
N LEU A 95 3.54 11.81 9.35
CA LEU A 95 2.91 13.11 9.49
C LEU A 95 4.02 14.17 9.51
N GLY A 96 4.07 15.01 8.49
CA GLY A 96 4.99 16.14 8.36
C GLY A 96 4.54 17.37 9.17
N GLY A 97 5.48 18.25 9.47
CA GLY A 97 5.29 19.45 10.29
C GLY A 97 6.55 19.80 11.08
N HIS A 98 6.43 20.69 12.08
CA HIS A 98 7.53 21.09 12.97
C HIS A 98 8.20 19.90 13.68
N GLU A 99 7.43 18.87 14.02
CA GLU A 99 7.93 17.58 14.50
C GLU A 99 7.31 16.48 13.66
N SER A 100 8.12 15.85 12.80
CA SER A 100 7.66 14.73 12.00
C SER A 100 7.41 13.50 12.88
N LYS A 101 6.27 12.83 12.69
CA LYS A 101 5.89 11.65 13.48
C LYS A 101 5.52 10.48 12.58
N ILE A 102 5.99 9.29 12.93
CA ILE A 102 5.58 8.05 12.27
C ILE A 102 4.13 7.74 12.68
N MET A 103 3.24 7.66 11.69
CA MET A 103 1.82 7.34 11.86
C MET A 103 1.61 5.82 11.87
N PHE A 104 2.36 5.11 11.02
CA PHE A 104 2.28 3.66 10.91
C PHE A 104 3.54 3.07 10.28
N GLU A 105 3.80 1.81 10.58
CA GLU A 105 4.83 0.98 9.94
C GLU A 105 4.23 -0.40 9.66
N LEU A 106 4.22 -0.80 8.40
CA LEU A 106 3.70 -2.07 7.94
C LEU A 106 4.80 -2.87 7.21
N PRO A 107 5.19 -4.06 7.69
CA PRO A 107 6.07 -4.94 6.94
C PRO A 107 5.41 -5.42 5.63
N LEU A 108 6.18 -5.39 4.53
CA LEU A 108 5.71 -5.77 3.19
C LEU A 108 6.09 -7.20 2.80
N ALA A 109 6.36 -8.10 3.76
CA ALA A 109 6.68 -9.50 3.46
C ALA A 109 5.44 -10.40 3.60
N ASN A 110 5.42 -11.47 2.80
CA ASN A 110 4.33 -12.45 2.76
C ASN A 110 4.60 -13.65 3.67
N ASP A 111 4.81 -13.40 4.97
CA ASP A 111 5.12 -14.44 5.95
C ASP A 111 4.46 -14.19 7.32
N ASP A 112 4.40 -15.23 8.16
CA ASP A 112 3.71 -15.18 9.45
C ASP A 112 4.38 -14.23 10.45
N GLN A 113 5.68 -14.01 10.32
CA GLN A 113 6.40 -13.06 11.17
C GLN A 113 6.01 -11.62 10.84
N ALA A 114 5.92 -11.30 9.54
CA ALA A 114 5.46 -10.01 9.04
C ALA A 114 4.01 -9.74 9.46
N PHE A 115 3.12 -10.72 9.32
CA PHE A 115 1.71 -10.58 9.73
C PHE A 115 1.57 -10.40 11.24
N THR A 116 2.31 -11.16 12.04
CA THR A 116 2.32 -11.00 13.50
C THR A 116 2.80 -9.62 13.90
N ARG A 117 3.86 -9.13 13.24
CA ARG A 117 4.37 -7.78 13.48
C ARG A 117 3.40 -6.68 13.06
N ALA A 118 2.69 -6.85 11.94
CA ALA A 118 1.62 -5.94 11.54
C ALA A 118 0.51 -5.87 12.60
N ARG A 119 0.05 -7.02 13.11
CA ARG A 119 -0.93 -7.07 14.21
C ARG A 119 -0.43 -6.40 15.49
N ASN A 120 0.82 -6.63 15.87
CA ASN A 120 1.44 -5.97 17.02
C ASN A 120 1.54 -4.44 16.83
N ASN A 121 1.66 -3.99 15.58
CA ASN A 121 1.61 -2.59 15.20
C ASN A 121 0.17 -2.05 15.09
N GLY A 122 -0.85 -2.79 15.53
CA GLY A 122 -2.24 -2.35 15.57
C GLY A 122 -2.98 -2.42 14.24
N PHE A 123 -2.50 -3.23 13.28
CA PHE A 123 -3.26 -3.53 12.07
C PHE A 123 -4.21 -4.72 12.28
N GLU A 124 -5.41 -4.61 11.77
CA GLU A 124 -6.24 -5.76 11.44
C GLU A 124 -5.74 -6.36 10.13
N VAL A 125 -5.42 -7.66 10.13
CA VAL A 125 -4.82 -8.36 8.97
C VAL A 125 -5.80 -9.40 8.46
N ASN A 126 -6.31 -9.17 7.26
CA ASN A 126 -7.27 -10.02 6.59
C ASN A 126 -6.58 -10.78 5.46
N ILE A 127 -6.50 -12.10 5.60
CA ILE A 127 -5.93 -13.00 4.61
C ILE A 127 -7.10 -13.81 4.04
N PRO A 128 -7.48 -13.63 2.76
CA PRO A 128 -8.52 -14.41 2.14
C PRO A 128 -8.18 -15.90 2.25
N GLN A 129 -9.10 -16.69 2.79
CA GLN A 129 -9.01 -18.15 2.76
C GLN A 129 -9.50 -18.66 1.40
N PHE A 130 -8.92 -18.15 0.31
CA PHE A 130 -9.23 -18.67 -1.01
C PHE A 130 -8.18 -19.71 -1.41
N THR A 131 -8.65 -20.89 -1.77
CA THR A 131 -7.86 -21.92 -2.44
C THR A 131 -8.53 -22.15 -3.79
N GLY A 132 -8.03 -21.51 -4.84
CA GLY A 132 -8.54 -21.65 -6.20
C GLY A 132 -7.87 -20.67 -7.16
N ASP A 133 -7.95 -20.97 -8.46
CA ASP A 133 -7.44 -20.10 -9.52
C ASP A 133 -8.42 -18.94 -9.73
N TYR A 134 -8.21 -17.82 -9.03
CA TYR A 134 -8.90 -16.56 -9.31
C TYR A 134 -7.89 -15.54 -9.81
N PHE A 135 -8.11 -15.03 -11.02
CA PHE A 135 -7.28 -14.01 -11.65
C PHE A 135 -8.19 -13.05 -12.42
N GLU A 136 -8.22 -11.78 -12.01
CA GLU A 136 -8.84 -10.70 -12.77
C GLU A 136 -7.70 -9.92 -13.48
N PRO A 137 -7.38 -10.25 -14.75
CA PRO A 137 -6.28 -9.60 -15.47
C PRO A 137 -6.57 -8.11 -15.66
N ASP A 138 -5.63 -7.25 -15.28
CA ASP A 138 -5.67 -5.85 -15.68
C ASP A 138 -4.99 -5.62 -17.04
N ILE A 139 -5.03 -4.38 -17.55
CA ILE A 139 -4.48 -4.05 -18.86
C ILE A 139 -2.97 -4.34 -18.96
N ILE A 140 -2.23 -4.27 -17.86
CA ILE A 140 -0.79 -4.56 -17.84
C ILE A 140 -0.61 -6.07 -17.98
N ASP A 141 -1.37 -6.86 -17.22
CA ASP A 141 -1.32 -8.32 -17.31
C ASP A 141 -1.75 -8.85 -18.69
N MET A 142 -2.78 -8.25 -19.29
CA MET A 142 -3.18 -8.59 -20.67
C MET A 142 -2.14 -8.20 -21.71
N THR A 143 -1.48 -7.05 -21.53
CA THR A 143 -0.56 -6.50 -22.54
C THR A 143 0.83 -7.13 -22.47
N TYR A 144 1.30 -7.50 -21.28
CA TYR A 144 2.68 -7.92 -21.05
C TYR A 144 2.83 -9.35 -20.56
N GLN A 145 1.75 -10.03 -20.18
CA GLN A 145 1.78 -11.40 -19.64
C GLN A 145 0.79 -12.36 -20.33
N ASP A 146 0.35 -12.01 -21.54
CA ASP A 146 -0.54 -12.81 -22.41
C ASP A 146 -1.82 -13.31 -21.73
N GLY A 147 -2.27 -12.66 -20.66
CA GLY A 147 -3.46 -13.09 -19.90
C GLY A 147 -3.31 -14.47 -19.24
N ASN A 148 -2.07 -14.96 -19.03
CA ASN A 148 -1.85 -16.23 -18.36
C ASN A 148 -2.41 -16.19 -16.93
N ARG A 149 -3.22 -17.21 -16.59
CA ARG A 149 -3.80 -17.38 -15.25
C ARG A 149 -2.67 -17.58 -14.25
N ARG A 150 -2.53 -16.67 -13.29
CA ARG A 150 -1.66 -16.86 -12.13
C ARG A 150 -2.35 -17.80 -11.14
N SER A 151 -1.66 -18.86 -10.67
CA SER A 151 -2.14 -19.66 -9.55
C SER A 151 -1.96 -18.85 -8.26
N MET A 152 -3.05 -18.51 -7.57
CA MET A 152 -2.95 -17.92 -6.24
C MET A 152 -2.54 -19.00 -5.24
N ASP A 153 -1.34 -18.88 -4.69
CA ASP A 153 -1.05 -19.51 -3.40
C ASP A 153 -1.95 -18.89 -2.31
N ARG A 154 -2.16 -19.61 -1.20
CA ARG A 154 -3.03 -19.27 -0.05
C ARG A 154 -2.81 -17.87 0.58
N ARG A 155 -1.85 -17.10 0.10
CA ARG A 155 -1.48 -15.76 0.57
C ARG A 155 -1.18 -14.80 -0.60
N GLY A 156 -1.76 -15.06 -1.78
CA GLY A 156 -1.59 -14.19 -2.95
C GLY A 156 -2.02 -12.76 -2.67
N GLU A 157 -3.11 -12.58 -1.92
CA GLU A 157 -3.64 -11.27 -1.55
C GLU A 157 -3.77 -11.12 -0.03
N VAL A 158 -3.51 -9.93 0.50
CA VAL A 158 -3.68 -9.59 1.92
C VAL A 158 -4.15 -8.15 2.04
N SER A 159 -5.15 -7.90 2.89
CA SER A 159 -5.52 -6.53 3.27
C SER A 159 -5.20 -6.23 4.73
N TYR A 160 -4.85 -4.98 4.97
CA TYR A 160 -4.50 -4.44 6.27
C TYR A 160 -5.33 -3.20 6.52
N GLU A 161 -5.92 -3.13 7.71
CA GLU A 161 -6.73 -1.99 8.13
C GLU A 161 -6.21 -1.46 9.46
N LYS A 162 -6.17 -0.13 9.61
CA LYS A 162 -5.79 0.50 10.86
C LYS A 162 -6.47 1.86 11.04
N LEU A 163 -6.99 2.11 12.24
CA LEU A 163 -7.39 3.46 12.64
C LEU A 163 -6.17 4.24 13.14
N ILE A 164 -5.92 5.40 12.55
CA ILE A 164 -4.85 6.32 12.95
C ILE A 164 -5.49 7.53 13.64
N GLY A 165 -5.18 7.70 14.93
CA GLY A 165 -5.84 8.71 15.74
C GLY A 165 -7.32 8.41 15.92
N LYS A 166 -8.19 9.42 15.77
CA LYS A 166 -9.64 9.27 15.95
C LYS A 166 -10.43 9.17 14.65
N ASP A 167 -9.86 9.69 13.55
CA ASP A 167 -10.66 10.01 12.36
C ASP A 167 -10.01 9.57 11.04
N LEU A 168 -8.82 8.97 11.05
CA LEU A 168 -8.14 8.54 9.83
C LEU A 168 -8.15 7.01 9.70
N GLY A 169 -8.82 6.49 8.68
CA GLY A 169 -8.73 5.08 8.30
C GLY A 169 -7.59 4.86 7.32
N LEU A 170 -6.69 3.93 7.63
CA LEU A 170 -5.68 3.40 6.72
C LEU A 170 -6.13 2.04 6.20
N PHE A 171 -6.15 1.91 4.88
CA PHE A 171 -6.41 0.68 4.17
C PHE A 171 -5.23 0.39 3.27
N VAL A 172 -4.67 -0.81 3.37
CA VAL A 172 -3.60 -1.29 2.51
C VAL A 172 -4.02 -2.63 1.94
N PHE A 173 -3.91 -2.78 0.63
CA PHE A 173 -4.10 -4.06 -0.06
C PHE A 173 -2.80 -4.43 -0.76
N ILE A 174 -2.37 -5.67 -0.59
CA ILE A 174 -1.17 -6.19 -1.23
C ILE A 174 -1.54 -7.46 -1.98
N ASP A 175 -1.27 -7.48 -3.27
CA ASP A 175 -1.26 -8.68 -4.09
C ASP A 175 0.21 -9.05 -4.35
N TYR A 176 0.67 -10.08 -3.65
CA TYR A 176 1.99 -10.67 -3.74
C TYR A 176 2.18 -11.54 -4.99
N ALA A 177 1.08 -12.01 -5.60
CA ALA A 177 1.11 -12.79 -6.83
C ALA A 177 1.16 -11.89 -8.08
N ALA A 178 0.69 -10.64 -7.99
CA ALA A 178 0.80 -9.68 -9.09
C ALA A 178 2.24 -9.18 -9.31
N GLY A 179 2.58 -8.75 -10.52
CA GLY A 179 3.86 -8.10 -10.88
C GLY A 179 4.98 -9.06 -11.32
N ALA A 180 6.21 -8.56 -11.47
CA ALA A 180 7.35 -9.40 -11.85
C ALA A 180 7.76 -10.37 -10.73
N GLU A 181 8.02 -11.64 -11.07
CA GLU A 181 8.09 -12.81 -10.18
C GLU A 181 9.18 -12.83 -9.09
N ASN A 182 9.95 -11.76 -8.86
CA ASN A 182 11.00 -11.75 -7.83
C ASN A 182 11.21 -10.34 -7.23
N ILE A 183 10.64 -10.07 -6.05
CA ILE A 183 10.84 -8.83 -5.26
C ILE A 183 11.53 -9.15 -3.94
#